data_AF-A0A944L5T7-F1
#
_entry.id   AF-A0A944L5T7-F1
#
_cell.length_a   1.000
_cell.length_b   1.000
_cell.length_c   1.000
_cell.angle_alpha   90.00
_cell.angle_beta   90.00
_cell.angle_gamma   90.00
#
_symmetry.space_group_name_H-M   'P 1'
#
loop_
_entity.id
_entity.type
_entity.pdbx_description
1 polymer ?
#
loop_
_entity_poly.entity_id
_entity_poly.type
_entity_poly.pdbx_seq_one_letter_code
_entity_poly.pdbx_strand_id
1 'polypeptide(L)'
;MAYNRINSCQPVVLQGFNPGAHPAELGAYARRLSAYPGVAQVETTTGTYNNGQRSTPATASAARFAAVRAVWLAVTPHGDPQDPAQADLIARLRATPAPRPASVMVGGPAARLVDVRQPLVDRLAWALTFIATTALLVVLAVTRRPVLAIKAITMNALSLTATFGALVFVFQEGHSTWLLGGYSATGTTDLTAPIMIFCMAFGLSMDYEILLLSRMLEEHSQTGDTRTAVVRGLDRSARLFTWPP
;
A
#
# COMPACT_ATOMS: atom_id res chain seq x y z
N MET A 1 -20.66 0.74 -18.47
CA MET A 1 -20.17 2.07 -18.00
C MET A 1 -20.73 2.51 -16.63
N ALA A 2 -21.90 2.08 -16.17
CA ALA A 2 -22.43 2.44 -14.84
C ALA A 2 -21.70 1.74 -13.66
N TYR A 3 -21.17 0.53 -13.88
CA TYR A 3 -20.51 -0.29 -12.85
C TYR A 3 -19.24 0.36 -12.27
N ASN A 4 -18.43 1.04 -13.11
CA ASN A 4 -17.21 1.71 -12.65
C ASN A 4 -17.51 2.97 -11.79
N ARG A 5 -18.68 3.59 -12.00
CA ARG A 5 -19.05 4.85 -11.33
C ARG A 5 -19.40 4.64 -9.85
N ILE A 6 -19.91 3.46 -9.50
CA ILE A 6 -20.24 3.08 -8.12
C ILE A 6 -18.97 2.74 -7.33
N ASN A 7 -18.00 2.07 -7.98
CA ASN A 7 -16.76 1.65 -7.32
C ASN A 7 -15.72 2.78 -7.14
N SER A 8 -15.87 3.90 -7.85
CA SER A 8 -14.97 5.07 -7.70
C SER A 8 -15.56 6.19 -6.83
N CYS A 9 -16.79 6.03 -6.34
CA CYS A 9 -17.44 7.06 -5.54
C CYS A 9 -16.79 7.18 -4.15
N GLN A 10 -16.41 8.40 -3.79
CA GLN A 10 -15.85 8.76 -2.49
C GLN A 10 -16.93 9.42 -1.65
N PRO A 11 -17.47 8.74 -0.62
CA PRO A 11 -18.42 9.36 0.30
C PRO A 11 -17.70 10.41 1.16
N VAL A 12 -18.19 11.64 1.12
CA VAL A 12 -17.82 12.72 2.04
C VAL A 12 -18.96 12.92 3.02
N VAL A 13 -18.74 12.58 4.28
CA VAL A 13 -19.76 12.67 5.34
C VAL A 13 -19.52 13.93 6.16
N LEU A 14 -20.56 14.75 6.31
CA LEU A 14 -20.63 15.85 7.26
C LEU A 14 -21.37 15.37 8.51
N GLN A 15 -20.64 14.96 9.54
CA GLN A 15 -21.23 14.52 10.81
C GLN A 15 -21.65 15.72 11.64
N GLY A 16 -22.82 15.65 12.29
CA GLY A 16 -23.38 16.74 13.09
C GLY A 16 -24.12 17.81 12.27
N PHE A 17 -24.15 17.68 10.95
CA PHE A 17 -24.87 18.61 10.08
C PHE A 17 -26.33 18.20 9.91
N ASN A 18 -27.25 19.16 10.08
CA ASN A 18 -28.67 18.96 9.76
C ASN A 18 -28.97 19.56 8.37
N PRO A 19 -29.18 18.74 7.33
CA PRO A 19 -29.38 19.22 5.97
C PRO A 19 -30.68 20.01 5.80
N GLY A 20 -31.69 19.79 6.64
CA GLY A 20 -32.95 20.53 6.61
C GLY A 20 -32.85 21.93 7.23
N ALA A 21 -31.91 22.13 8.15
CA ALA A 21 -31.73 23.42 8.82
C ALA A 21 -30.90 24.42 7.99
N HIS A 22 -29.90 23.95 7.23
CA HIS A 22 -28.98 24.81 6.47
C HIS A 22 -28.75 24.33 5.02
N PRO A 23 -29.80 24.25 4.18
CA PRO A 23 -29.68 23.72 2.82
C PRO A 23 -28.80 24.60 1.89
N ALA A 24 -28.77 25.91 2.12
CA ALA A 24 -27.94 26.84 1.33
C ALA A 24 -26.43 26.63 1.56
N GLU A 25 -26.03 26.39 2.81
CA GLU A 25 -24.63 26.13 3.17
C GLU A 25 -24.15 24.80 2.59
N LEU A 26 -25.00 23.77 2.62
CA LEU A 26 -24.70 22.48 2.00
C LEU A 26 -24.53 22.60 0.49
N GLY A 27 -25.39 23.38 -0.17
CA GLY A 27 -25.27 23.66 -1.60
C GLY A 27 -24.01 24.45 -1.94
N ALA A 28 -23.60 25.40 -1.10
CA ALA A 28 -22.36 26.14 -1.26
C ALA A 28 -21.12 25.25 -1.05
N TYR A 29 -21.17 24.35 -0.08
CA TYR A 29 -20.10 23.36 0.16
C TYR A 29 -19.97 22.39 -1.02
N ALA A 30 -21.08 21.80 -1.49
CA ALA A 30 -21.09 20.91 -2.66
C ALA A 30 -20.56 21.61 -3.92
N ARG A 31 -20.86 22.90 -4.09
CA ARG A 31 -20.33 23.73 -5.17
C ARG A 31 -18.80 23.92 -5.09
N ARG A 32 -18.27 24.14 -3.88
CA ARG A 32 -16.81 24.22 -3.69
C ARG A 32 -16.12 22.90 -4.00
N LEU A 33 -16.70 21.79 -3.53
CA LEU A 33 -16.14 20.46 -3.79
C LEU A 33 -16.11 20.13 -5.29
N SER A 34 -17.19 20.44 -6.03
CA SER A 34 -17.25 20.18 -7.48
C SER A 34 -16.40 21.13 -8.32
N ALA A 35 -15.83 22.19 -7.74
CA ALA A 35 -14.91 23.10 -8.42
C ALA A 35 -13.45 22.64 -8.34
N TYR A 36 -13.12 21.62 -7.51
CA TYR A 36 -11.76 21.12 -7.44
C TYR A 36 -11.37 20.39 -8.74
N PRO A 37 -10.15 20.64 -9.27
CA PRO A 37 -9.63 19.86 -10.38
C PRO A 37 -9.53 18.39 -9.97
N GLY A 38 -10.08 17.50 -10.80
CA GLY A 38 -10.13 16.07 -10.52
C GLY A 38 -11.48 15.58 -9.95
N VAL A 39 -12.44 16.46 -9.65
CA VAL A 39 -13.81 16.05 -9.29
C VAL A 39 -14.72 16.12 -10.52
N ALA A 40 -15.29 14.98 -10.91
CA ALA A 40 -16.21 14.90 -12.03
C ALA A 40 -17.63 15.37 -11.65
N GLN A 41 -18.07 14.95 -10.46
CA GLN A 41 -19.46 15.14 -10.03
C GLN A 41 -19.57 15.04 -8.51
N VAL A 42 -20.43 15.88 -7.91
CA VAL A 42 -20.82 15.79 -6.50
C VAL A 42 -22.33 15.69 -6.41
N GLU A 43 -22.83 14.62 -5.79
CA GLU A 43 -24.26 14.43 -5.50
C GLU A 43 -24.54 14.64 -4.02
N THR A 44 -25.63 15.33 -3.70
CA THR A 44 -26.08 15.59 -2.34
C THR A 44 -27.61 15.74 -2.28
N THR A 45 -28.17 15.96 -1.08
CA THR A 45 -29.62 16.19 -0.87
C THR A 45 -30.16 17.39 -1.63
N THR A 46 -29.29 18.35 -1.96
CA THR A 46 -29.66 19.58 -2.67
C THR A 46 -29.59 19.43 -4.20
N GLY A 47 -29.03 18.34 -4.73
CA GLY A 47 -28.92 18.08 -6.17
C GLY A 47 -27.52 17.65 -6.58
N THR A 48 -27.25 17.69 -7.89
CA THR A 48 -25.96 17.31 -8.47
C THR A 48 -25.19 18.54 -8.92
N TYR A 49 -23.89 18.53 -8.68
CA TYR A 49 -22.98 19.63 -8.95
C TYR A 49 -21.78 19.17 -9.78
N ASN A 50 -21.51 19.88 -10.87
CA ASN A 50 -20.38 19.63 -11.78
C ASN A 50 -19.66 20.97 -12.04
N ASN A 51 -18.33 21.01 -11.96
CA ASN A 51 -17.51 22.20 -12.24
C ASN A 51 -18.00 23.48 -11.51
N GLY A 52 -18.39 23.38 -10.24
CA GLY A 52 -18.88 24.53 -9.47
C GLY A 52 -20.27 25.04 -9.88
N GLN A 53 -21.02 24.32 -10.69
CA GLN A 53 -22.41 24.65 -11.04
C GLN A 53 -23.35 23.52 -10.67
N ARG A 54 -24.61 23.85 -10.33
CA ARG A 54 -25.65 22.84 -10.13
C ARG A 54 -26.16 22.40 -11.49
N SER A 55 -25.97 21.13 -11.84
CA SER A 55 -26.40 20.56 -13.12
C SER A 55 -27.81 20.00 -13.05
N THR A 56 -28.18 19.35 -11.95
CA THR A 56 -29.55 18.87 -11.72
C THR A 56 -30.07 19.28 -10.34
N PRO A 57 -31.34 19.71 -10.24
CA PRO A 57 -31.99 19.95 -8.95
C PRO A 57 -32.22 18.64 -8.17
N ALA A 58 -32.46 18.77 -6.87
CA ALA A 58 -32.78 17.63 -5.99
C ALA A 58 -34.00 16.87 -6.49
N THR A 59 -33.86 15.55 -6.62
CA THR A 59 -34.95 14.60 -6.87
C THR A 59 -35.38 13.91 -5.58
N ALA A 60 -36.49 13.18 -5.59
CA ALA A 60 -36.93 12.39 -4.43
C ALA A 60 -35.85 11.39 -3.95
N SER A 61 -35.03 10.86 -4.85
CA SER A 61 -33.90 9.98 -4.53
C SER A 61 -32.77 10.68 -3.77
N ALA A 62 -32.72 12.02 -3.74
CA ALA A 62 -31.72 12.78 -3.01
C ALA A 62 -31.90 12.65 -1.48
N ALA A 63 -33.08 12.23 -1.00
CA ALA A 63 -33.32 11.94 0.42
C ALA A 63 -32.39 10.85 0.96
N ARG A 64 -31.87 9.95 0.11
CA ARG A 64 -30.86 8.95 0.48
C ARG A 64 -29.60 9.58 1.07
N PHE A 65 -29.33 10.85 0.73
CA PHE A 65 -28.16 11.59 1.18
C PHE A 65 -28.27 12.18 2.59
N ALA A 66 -29.44 12.10 3.22
CA ALA A 66 -29.68 12.63 4.57
C ALA A 66 -29.80 11.53 5.62
N ALA A 67 -29.21 11.77 6.78
CA ALA A 67 -29.47 11.08 8.04
C ALA A 67 -29.80 12.10 9.14
N VAL A 68 -30.35 11.64 10.27
CA VAL A 68 -30.87 12.51 11.34
C VAL A 68 -29.84 13.54 11.86
N ARG A 69 -28.55 13.18 11.87
CA ARG A 69 -27.45 14.06 12.31
C ARG A 69 -26.25 14.02 11.37
N ALA A 70 -26.44 13.62 10.12
CA ALA A 70 -25.38 13.59 9.14
C ALA A 70 -25.93 13.78 7.74
N VAL A 71 -25.10 14.32 6.86
CA VAL A 71 -25.35 14.31 5.42
C VAL A 71 -24.13 13.73 4.73
N TRP A 72 -24.34 12.88 3.73
CA TRP A 72 -23.24 12.38 2.90
C TRP A 72 -23.35 12.95 1.50
N LEU A 73 -22.21 13.29 0.93
CA LEU A 73 -22.04 13.75 -0.43
C LEU A 73 -21.28 12.67 -1.19
N ALA A 74 -21.82 12.24 -2.32
CA ALA A 74 -21.14 11.30 -3.20
C ALA A 74 -20.24 12.09 -4.16
N VAL A 75 -18.93 12.07 -3.91
CA VAL A 75 -17.92 12.72 -4.76
C VAL A 75 -17.38 11.69 -5.74
N THR A 76 -17.55 11.91 -7.03
CA THR A 76 -16.98 11.06 -8.07
C THR A 76 -15.74 11.75 -8.64
N PRO A 77 -14.53 11.25 -8.41
CA PRO A 77 -13.32 11.78 -9.01
C PRO A 77 -13.17 11.33 -10.48
N HIS A 78 -12.35 12.06 -11.23
CA HIS A 78 -11.83 11.63 -12.52
C HIS A 78 -10.64 10.68 -12.31
N GLY A 79 -10.58 9.59 -13.08
CA GLY A 79 -9.43 8.67 -13.09
C GLY A 79 -9.58 7.46 -12.16
N ASP A 80 -8.48 6.71 -12.03
CA ASP A 80 -8.40 5.49 -11.22
C ASP A 80 -8.12 5.83 -9.75
N PRO A 81 -8.78 5.17 -8.77
CA PRO A 81 -8.46 5.31 -7.34
C PRO A 81 -6.98 5.11 -6.95
N GLN A 82 -6.19 4.42 -7.77
CA GLN A 82 -4.77 4.17 -7.53
C GLN A 82 -3.83 5.27 -8.05
N ASP A 83 -4.34 6.22 -8.85
CA ASP A 83 -3.54 7.32 -9.41
C ASP A 83 -2.97 8.22 -8.28
N PRO A 84 -1.68 8.58 -8.31
CA PRO A 84 -1.10 9.57 -7.39
C PRO A 84 -1.91 10.86 -7.24
N ALA A 85 -2.56 11.33 -8.30
CA ALA A 85 -3.41 12.52 -8.28
C ALA A 85 -4.61 12.40 -7.32
N GLN A 86 -5.07 11.18 -7.02
CA GLN A 86 -6.15 10.95 -6.05
C GLN A 86 -5.71 11.27 -4.63
N ALA A 87 -4.44 11.04 -4.27
CA ALA A 87 -3.96 11.32 -2.92
C ALA A 87 -4.04 12.83 -2.62
N ASP A 88 -3.62 13.67 -3.57
CA ASP A 88 -3.72 15.11 -3.48
C ASP A 88 -5.17 15.58 -3.43
N LEU A 89 -6.06 14.94 -4.20
CA LEU A 89 -7.48 15.23 -4.16
C LEU A 89 -8.09 14.91 -2.78
N ILE A 90 -7.81 13.73 -2.22
CA ILE A 90 -8.26 13.36 -0.87
C ILE A 90 -7.78 14.36 0.18
N ALA A 91 -6.51 14.77 0.11
CA ALA A 91 -5.94 15.77 1.02
C ALA A 91 -6.68 17.11 0.90
N ARG A 92 -7.00 17.57 -0.31
CA ARG A 92 -7.77 18.81 -0.56
C ARG A 92 -9.21 18.69 -0.05
N LEU A 93 -9.88 17.56 -0.28
CA LEU A 93 -11.23 17.31 0.22
C LEU A 93 -11.28 17.36 1.76
N ARG A 94 -10.26 16.79 2.44
CA ARG A 94 -10.13 16.83 3.91
C ARG A 94 -9.79 18.22 4.44
N ALA A 95 -9.00 18.99 3.70
CA ALA A 95 -8.63 20.37 4.07
C ALA A 95 -9.74 21.40 3.78
N THR A 96 -10.79 21.03 3.04
CA THR A 96 -11.87 21.95 2.68
C THR A 96 -12.66 22.34 3.93
N PRO A 97 -12.82 23.65 4.25
CA PRO A 97 -13.56 24.09 5.42
C PRO A 97 -15.02 23.59 5.41
N ALA A 98 -15.33 22.77 6.40
CA ALA A 98 -16.67 22.24 6.66
C ALA A 98 -17.63 23.33 7.18
N PRO A 99 -18.94 23.26 6.86
CA PRO A 99 -19.94 24.04 7.56
C PRO A 99 -19.95 23.68 9.04
N ARG A 100 -19.80 24.64 9.95
CA ARG A 100 -19.90 24.38 11.41
C ARG A 100 -21.35 24.07 11.78
N PRO A 101 -21.61 23.15 12.74
CA PRO A 101 -20.68 22.46 13.63
C PRO A 101 -20.12 21.14 13.06
N ALA A 102 -20.24 20.90 11.75
CA ALA A 102 -19.99 19.59 11.18
C ALA A 102 -18.50 19.24 11.07
N SER A 103 -18.17 17.97 11.33
CA SER A 103 -16.87 17.40 10.99
C SER A 103 -16.93 16.68 9.65
N VAL A 104 -15.89 16.86 8.83
CA VAL A 104 -15.76 16.21 7.52
C VAL A 104 -15.03 14.89 7.67
N MET A 105 -15.64 13.81 7.18
CA MET A 105 -15.00 12.51 7.00
C MET A 105 -15.02 12.15 5.53
N VAL A 106 -13.84 11.88 4.96
CA VAL A 106 -13.71 11.47 3.56
C VAL A 106 -13.39 9.98 3.53
N GLY A 107 -14.28 9.19 2.93
CA GLY A 107 -14.13 7.76 2.72
C GLY A 107 -14.05 7.37 1.25
N GLY A 108 -14.14 6.07 0.98
CA GLY A 108 -14.08 5.50 -0.37
C GLY A 108 -12.76 4.80 -0.67
N PRO A 109 -12.64 4.21 -1.88
CA PRO A 109 -11.49 3.36 -2.21
C PRO A 109 -10.16 4.09 -2.19
N ALA A 110 -10.07 5.29 -2.79
CA ALA A 110 -8.81 6.05 -2.80
C ALA A 110 -8.48 6.59 -1.40
N ALA A 111 -9.48 7.05 -0.63
CA ALA A 111 -9.29 7.48 0.76
C ALA A 111 -8.73 6.33 1.61
N ARG A 112 -9.30 5.12 1.46
CA ARG A 112 -8.80 3.90 2.14
C ARG A 112 -7.38 3.57 1.71
N LEU A 113 -7.07 3.70 0.43
CA LEU A 113 -5.72 3.44 -0.08
C LEU A 113 -4.69 4.41 0.52
N VAL A 114 -5.01 5.70 0.58
CA VAL A 114 -4.17 6.73 1.24
C VAL A 114 -4.01 6.43 2.73
N ASP A 115 -5.12 6.12 3.41
CA ASP A 115 -5.13 5.86 4.85
C ASP A 115 -4.40 4.57 5.24
N VAL A 116 -4.28 3.59 4.34
CA VAL A 116 -3.48 2.38 4.57
C VAL A 116 -2.03 2.59 4.16
N ARG A 117 -1.79 3.28 3.04
CA ARG A 117 -0.44 3.51 2.48
C ARG A 117 0.41 4.35 3.43
N GLN A 118 -0.14 5.43 3.99
CA GLN A 118 0.65 6.37 4.78
C GLN A 118 1.20 5.73 6.09
N PRO A 119 0.37 5.10 6.94
CA PRO A 119 0.87 4.41 8.12
C PRO A 119 1.81 3.23 7.80
N LEU A 120 1.60 2.57 6.66
CA LEU A 120 2.45 1.48 6.23
C LEU A 120 3.85 1.97 5.88
N VAL A 121 3.97 3.04 5.09
CA VAL A 121 5.25 3.66 4.73
C VAL A 121 5.97 4.17 5.99
N ASP A 122 5.24 4.81 6.90
CA ASP A 122 5.81 5.31 8.16
C ASP A 122 6.36 4.18 9.04
N ARG A 123 5.74 3.00 9.00
CA ARG A 123 6.19 1.81 9.74
C ARG A 123 7.19 0.96 8.98
N LEU A 124 7.37 1.16 7.68
CA LEU A 124 8.25 0.33 6.86
C LEU A 124 9.70 0.41 7.35
N ALA A 125 10.20 1.61 7.65
CA ALA A 125 11.56 1.80 8.17
C ALA A 125 11.76 1.08 9.52
N TRP A 126 10.76 1.14 10.40
CA TRP A 126 10.76 0.43 11.68
C TRP A 126 10.74 -1.09 11.50
N ALA A 127 9.89 -1.59 10.60
CA ALA A 127 9.80 -3.02 10.30
C ALA A 127 11.12 -3.54 9.72
N LEU A 128 11.69 -2.85 8.72
CA LEU A 128 12.98 -3.23 8.13
C LEU A 128 14.11 -3.21 9.14
N THR A 129 14.15 -2.19 10.02
CA THR A 129 15.16 -2.09 11.07
C THR A 129 15.03 -3.23 12.09
N PHE A 130 13.80 -3.53 12.53
CA PHE A 130 13.51 -4.63 13.44
C PHE A 130 13.91 -5.98 12.85
N ILE A 131 13.56 -6.20 11.59
CA ILE A 131 13.87 -7.42 10.84
C ILE A 131 15.40 -7.58 10.66
N ALA A 132 16.08 -6.54 10.18
CA ALA A 132 17.53 -6.55 9.99
C ALA A 132 18.28 -6.75 11.32
N THR A 133 17.82 -6.11 12.40
CA THR A 133 18.41 -6.28 13.74
C THR A 133 18.21 -7.69 14.26
N THR A 134 17.00 -8.24 14.12
CA THR A 134 16.70 -9.61 14.56
C THR A 134 17.53 -10.64 13.78
N ALA A 135 17.62 -10.49 12.46
CA ALA A 135 18.48 -11.31 11.61
C ALA A 135 19.95 -11.22 12.03
N LEU A 136 20.44 -10.00 12.31
CA LEU A 136 21.82 -9.79 12.76
C LEU A 136 22.09 -10.52 14.07
N LEU A 137 21.18 -10.43 15.02
CA LEU A 137 21.32 -11.09 16.32
C LEU A 137 21.35 -12.61 16.16
N VAL A 138 20.49 -13.19 15.31
CA VAL A 138 20.47 -14.63 15.06
C VAL A 138 21.76 -15.10 14.39
N VAL A 139 22.17 -14.44 13.31
CA VAL A 139 23.41 -14.79 12.59
C VAL A 139 24.63 -14.57 13.50
N LEU A 140 24.65 -13.50 14.30
CA LEU A 140 25.71 -13.25 15.28
C LEU A 140 25.74 -14.32 16.37
N ALA A 141 24.60 -14.78 16.86
CA ALA A 141 24.51 -15.84 17.87
C ALA A 141 25.06 -17.17 17.34
N VAL A 142 24.75 -17.50 16.08
CA VAL A 142 25.25 -18.71 15.40
C VAL A 142 26.74 -18.58 15.09
N THR A 143 27.14 -17.54 14.36
CA THR A 143 28.51 -17.42 13.83
C THR A 143 29.52 -16.96 14.88
N ARG A 144 29.05 -16.34 15.98
CA ARG A 144 29.85 -15.69 17.04
C ARG A 144 30.92 -14.71 16.55
N ARG A 145 30.82 -14.27 15.29
CA ARG A 145 31.77 -13.40 14.61
C ARG A 145 31.02 -12.25 13.92
N PRO A 146 31.16 -11.01 14.40
CA PRO A 146 30.37 -9.88 13.89
C PRO A 146 30.68 -9.56 12.43
N VAL A 147 31.93 -9.74 11.99
CA VAL A 147 32.34 -9.48 10.60
C VAL A 147 31.59 -10.38 9.61
N LEU A 148 31.41 -11.67 9.94
CA LEU A 148 30.69 -12.60 9.09
C LEU A 148 29.19 -12.29 9.06
N ALA A 149 28.62 -11.93 10.21
CA ALA A 149 27.21 -11.58 10.32
C ALA A 149 26.83 -10.31 9.52
N ILE A 150 27.66 -9.25 9.60
CA ILE A 150 27.43 -8.03 8.83
C ILE A 150 27.54 -8.30 7.33
N LYS A 151 28.54 -9.08 6.90
CA LYS A 151 28.72 -9.46 5.50
C LYS A 151 27.48 -10.21 4.96
N ALA A 152 26.95 -11.15 5.74
CA ALA A 152 25.81 -11.96 5.34
C ALA A 152 24.55 -11.11 5.13
N ILE A 153 24.22 -10.24 6.10
CA ILE A 153 23.06 -9.34 5.99
C ILE A 153 23.21 -8.36 4.84
N THR A 154 24.42 -7.84 4.61
CA THR A 154 24.65 -6.91 3.50
C THR A 154 24.37 -7.59 2.16
N MET A 155 24.79 -8.85 2.00
CA MET A 155 24.49 -9.62 0.79
C MET A 155 23.01 -9.95 0.65
N ASN A 156 22.34 -10.30 1.76
CA ASN A 156 20.90 -10.54 1.78
C ASN A 156 20.13 -9.28 1.35
N ALA A 157 20.42 -8.14 1.97
CA ALA A 157 19.82 -6.86 1.65
C ALA A 157 20.05 -6.46 0.18
N LEU A 158 21.26 -6.69 -0.35
CA LEU A 158 21.57 -6.42 -1.76
C LEU A 158 20.76 -7.31 -2.70
N SER A 159 20.68 -8.60 -2.43
CA SER A 159 19.89 -9.56 -3.21
C SER A 159 18.40 -9.22 -3.20
N LEU A 160 17.86 -8.87 -2.03
CA LEU A 160 16.47 -8.49 -1.86
C LEU A 160 16.17 -7.19 -2.61
N THR A 161 17.03 -6.18 -2.46
CA THR A 161 16.92 -4.90 -3.18
C THR A 161 16.97 -5.11 -4.69
N ALA A 162 17.87 -5.96 -5.19
CA ALA A 162 17.95 -6.30 -6.61
C ALA A 162 16.68 -7.00 -7.11
N THR A 163 16.09 -7.90 -6.31
CA THR A 163 14.86 -8.62 -6.65
C THR A 163 13.66 -7.66 -6.71
N PHE A 164 13.49 -6.78 -5.72
CA PHE A 164 12.43 -5.77 -5.73
C PHE A 164 12.64 -4.73 -6.83
N GLY A 165 13.89 -4.31 -7.08
CA GLY A 165 14.23 -3.42 -8.17
C GLY A 165 13.88 -4.03 -9.53
N ALA A 166 14.20 -5.31 -9.74
CA ALA A 166 13.80 -6.05 -10.94
C ALA A 166 12.27 -6.16 -11.07
N LEU A 167 11.55 -6.40 -9.97
CA LEU A 167 10.08 -6.44 -9.97
C LEU A 167 9.49 -5.10 -10.43
N VAL A 168 9.97 -3.98 -9.88
CA VAL A 168 9.53 -2.63 -10.26
C VAL A 168 9.87 -2.34 -11.72
N PHE A 169 11.11 -2.64 -12.14
CA PHE A 169 11.59 -2.42 -13.50
C PHE A 169 10.78 -3.21 -14.56
N VAL A 170 10.42 -4.46 -14.25
CA VAL A 170 9.69 -5.34 -15.17
C VAL A 170 8.20 -5.01 -15.19
N PHE A 171 7.56 -4.87 -14.02
CA PHE A 171 6.11 -4.80 -13.90
C PHE A 171 5.55 -3.37 -13.78
N GLN A 172 6.25 -2.46 -13.11
CA GLN A 172 5.79 -1.07 -12.96
C GLN A 172 6.25 -0.20 -14.13
N GLU A 173 7.51 -0.32 -14.53
CA GLU A 173 8.07 0.45 -15.66
C GLU A 173 7.79 -0.22 -17.02
N GLY A 174 7.32 -1.47 -17.03
CA GLY A 174 6.80 -2.13 -18.22
C GLY A 174 7.84 -2.54 -19.26
N HIS A 175 9.14 -2.56 -18.91
CA HIS A 175 10.24 -2.87 -19.83
C HIS A 175 10.17 -4.27 -20.46
N SER A 176 9.39 -5.20 -19.90
CA SER A 176 9.20 -6.56 -20.45
C SER A 176 7.77 -6.84 -20.93
N THR A 177 6.95 -5.81 -21.12
CA THR A 177 5.58 -5.95 -21.67
C THR A 177 5.55 -6.60 -23.06
N TRP A 178 6.63 -6.42 -23.83
CA TRP A 178 6.81 -7.02 -25.15
C TRP A 178 7.07 -8.54 -25.12
N LEU A 179 7.61 -9.08 -24.02
CA LEU A 179 7.99 -10.49 -23.88
C LEU A 179 6.88 -11.35 -23.24
N LEU A 180 6.04 -10.73 -22.39
CA LEU A 180 5.03 -11.41 -21.56
C LEU A 180 3.59 -11.31 -22.11
N GLY A 181 3.40 -10.77 -23.32
CA GLY A 181 2.11 -10.81 -24.00
C GLY A 181 1.14 -9.65 -23.70
N GLY A 182 1.64 -8.42 -23.56
CA GLY A 182 0.79 -7.23 -23.61
C GLY A 182 -0.08 -6.99 -22.36
N TYR A 183 0.49 -7.18 -21.17
CA TYR A 183 -0.17 -6.72 -19.93
C TYR A 183 -0.15 -5.18 -19.85
N SER A 184 -1.28 -4.58 -19.49
CA SER A 184 -1.35 -3.15 -19.18
C SER A 184 -0.59 -2.89 -17.88
N ALA A 185 0.63 -2.37 -18.00
CA ALA A 185 1.38 -1.82 -16.87
C ALA A 185 0.53 -0.70 -16.25
N THR A 186 -0.21 -1.02 -15.19
CA THR A 186 -1.17 -0.09 -14.59
C THR A 186 -0.43 1.02 -13.80
N GLY A 187 0.91 0.98 -13.74
CA GLY A 187 1.76 1.92 -13.01
C GLY A 187 1.63 1.79 -11.48
N THR A 188 0.63 1.06 -11.01
CA THR A 188 0.30 0.86 -9.60
C THR A 188 0.13 -0.63 -9.33
N THR A 189 0.85 -1.15 -8.34
CA THR A 189 0.65 -2.50 -7.81
C THR A 189 -0.08 -2.37 -6.48
N ASP A 190 -1.05 -3.25 -6.21
CA ASP A 190 -1.63 -3.40 -4.87
C ASP A 190 -0.49 -3.56 -3.85
N LEU A 191 -0.51 -2.75 -2.78
CA LEU A 191 0.50 -2.79 -1.73
C LEU A 191 0.60 -4.17 -1.07
N THR A 192 -0.47 -4.96 -1.14
CA THR A 192 -0.54 -6.29 -0.55
C THR A 192 0.48 -7.26 -1.16
N ALA A 193 0.63 -7.28 -2.49
CA ALA A 193 1.46 -8.28 -3.17
C ALA A 193 2.97 -8.15 -2.84
N PRO A 194 3.60 -6.96 -2.96
CA PRO A 194 5.01 -6.78 -2.60
C PRO A 194 5.31 -7.12 -1.14
N ILE A 195 4.40 -6.80 -0.22
CA ILE A 195 4.55 -7.12 1.21
C ILE A 195 4.54 -8.63 1.42
N MET A 196 3.61 -9.36 0.79
CA MET A 196 3.54 -10.81 0.91
C MET A 196 4.78 -11.49 0.33
N ILE A 197 5.26 -11.03 -0.83
CA ILE A 197 6.50 -11.51 -1.44
C ILE A 197 7.69 -11.23 -0.52
N PHE A 198 7.76 -10.03 0.08
CA PHE A 198 8.79 -9.69 1.06
C PHE A 198 8.76 -10.64 2.26
N CYS A 199 7.60 -10.82 2.88
CA CYS A 199 7.44 -11.69 4.05
C CYS A 199 7.82 -13.15 3.72
N MET A 200 7.39 -13.67 2.56
CA MET A 200 7.73 -15.03 2.13
C MET A 200 9.21 -15.17 1.81
N ALA A 201 9.77 -14.30 0.96
CA ALA A 201 11.16 -14.38 0.55
C ALA A 201 12.11 -14.20 1.75
N PHE A 202 11.81 -13.25 2.63
CA PHE A 202 12.58 -13.02 3.84
C PHE A 202 12.49 -14.19 4.82
N GLY A 203 11.28 -14.70 5.09
CA GLY A 203 11.08 -15.85 5.97
C GLY A 203 11.81 -17.09 5.47
N LEU A 204 11.63 -17.42 4.18
CA LEU A 204 12.38 -18.51 3.55
C LEU A 204 13.88 -18.27 3.62
N SER A 205 14.36 -17.06 3.29
CA SER A 205 15.79 -16.74 3.32
C SER A 205 16.41 -16.90 4.71
N MET A 206 15.73 -16.46 5.76
CA MET A 206 16.20 -16.59 7.14
C MET A 206 16.28 -18.07 7.55
N ASP A 207 15.30 -18.86 7.16
CA ASP A 207 15.29 -20.31 7.42
C ASP A 207 16.44 -21.01 6.69
N TYR A 208 16.67 -20.67 5.41
CA TYR A 208 17.79 -21.20 4.64
C TYR A 208 19.15 -20.83 5.25
N GLU A 209 19.32 -19.58 5.65
CA GLU A 209 20.58 -19.08 6.20
C GLU A 209 20.91 -19.77 7.52
N ILE A 210 19.94 -19.91 8.43
CA ILE A 210 20.14 -20.57 9.73
C ILE A 210 20.43 -22.07 9.53
N LEU A 211 19.69 -22.76 8.66
CA LEU A 211 19.91 -24.18 8.39
C LEU A 211 21.30 -24.43 7.80
N LEU A 212 21.71 -23.64 6.81
CA LEU A 212 23.01 -23.77 6.17
C LEU A 212 24.14 -23.44 7.16
N LEU A 213 24.03 -22.33 7.91
CA LEU A 213 25.04 -21.91 8.88
C LEU A 213 25.16 -22.90 10.04
N SER A 214 24.04 -23.42 10.57
CA SER A 214 24.08 -24.40 11.65
C SER A 214 24.85 -25.66 11.25
N ARG A 215 24.67 -26.13 9.99
CA ARG A 215 25.38 -27.29 9.46
C ARG A 215 26.86 -27.03 9.23
N MET A 216 27.21 -25.86 8.70
CA MET A 216 28.62 -25.45 8.58
C MET A 216 29.28 -25.35 9.95
N LEU A 217 28.58 -24.85 10.96
CA LEU A 217 29.11 -24.74 12.32
C LEU A 217 29.31 -26.11 12.97
N GLU A 218 28.39 -27.05 12.74
CA GLU A 218 28.51 -28.43 13.20
C GLU A 218 29.77 -29.09 12.62
N GLU A 219 30.00 -28.97 11.31
CA GLU A 219 31.23 -29.45 10.66
C GLU A 219 32.49 -28.72 11.18
N HIS A 220 32.40 -27.42 11.44
CA HIS A 220 33.52 -26.65 12.00
C HIS A 220 33.85 -27.09 13.42
N SER A 221 32.85 -27.40 14.24
CA SER A 221 33.06 -27.90 15.60
C SER A 221 33.75 -29.26 15.61
N GLN A 222 33.54 -30.08 14.57
CA GLN A 222 34.16 -31.40 14.43
C GLN A 222 35.56 -31.34 13.80
N THR A 223 35.79 -30.44 12.85
CA THR A 223 37.04 -30.40 12.05
C THR A 223 38.02 -29.31 12.45
N GLY A 224 37.57 -28.25 13.13
CA GLY A 224 38.39 -27.08 13.49
C GLY A 224 38.83 -26.20 12.32
N ASP A 225 38.68 -26.65 11.06
CA ASP A 225 39.04 -25.90 9.86
C ASP A 225 37.81 -25.24 9.23
N THR A 226 37.84 -23.93 9.06
CA THR A 226 36.74 -23.15 8.45
C THR A 226 36.54 -23.52 6.98
N ARG A 227 37.61 -23.80 6.22
CA ARG A 227 37.49 -24.08 4.78
C ARG A 227 36.84 -25.44 4.57
N THR A 228 37.30 -26.46 5.28
CA THR A 228 36.69 -27.80 5.26
C THR A 228 35.24 -27.78 5.73
N ALA A 229 34.93 -27.01 6.78
CA ALA A 229 33.57 -26.87 7.29
C ALA A 229 32.60 -26.23 6.30
N VAL A 230 33.02 -25.18 5.59
CA VAL A 230 32.18 -24.55 4.55
C VAL A 230 31.95 -25.52 3.40
N VAL A 231 32.99 -26.21 2.91
CA VAL A 231 32.87 -27.17 1.80
C VAL A 231 31.95 -28.33 2.17
N ARG A 232 32.16 -28.97 3.33
CA ARG A 232 31.36 -30.13 3.76
C ARG A 232 29.94 -29.74 4.16
N GLY A 233 29.76 -28.60 4.82
CA GLY A 233 28.45 -28.08 5.17
C GLY A 233 27.61 -27.79 3.92
N LEU A 234 28.22 -27.18 2.90
CA LEU A 234 27.53 -26.88 1.65
C LEU A 234 27.21 -28.15 0.83
N ASP A 235 28.14 -29.10 0.75
CA ASP A 235 27.95 -30.38 0.02
C ASP A 235 26.82 -31.23 0.62
N ARG A 236 26.79 -31.37 1.95
CA ARG A 236 25.73 -32.14 2.66
C ARG A 236 24.38 -31.46 2.60
N SER A 237 24.33 -30.13 2.70
CA SER A 237 23.09 -29.38 2.63
C SER A 237 22.55 -29.30 1.19
N ALA A 238 23.41 -29.21 0.17
CA ALA A 238 22.99 -29.10 -1.23
C ALA A 238 22.12 -30.28 -1.70
N ARG A 239 22.41 -31.50 -1.23
CA ARG A 239 21.62 -32.71 -1.54
C ARG A 239 20.20 -32.67 -0.99
N LEU A 240 19.97 -32.05 0.17
CA LEU A 240 18.62 -31.89 0.73
C LEU A 240 17.74 -30.93 -0.08
N PHE A 241 18.36 -29.99 -0.79
CA PHE A 241 17.65 -28.92 -1.49
C PHE A 241 17.44 -29.18 -2.99
N THR A 242 18.35 -29.89 -3.65
CA THR A 242 18.21 -30.21 -5.08
C THR A 242 17.39 -31.47 -5.34
N TRP A 243 17.32 -32.41 -4.40
CA TRP A 243 16.50 -33.61 -4.54
C TRP A 243 15.94 -34.05 -3.17
N PRO A 244 14.73 -33.59 -2.79
CA PRO A 244 14.07 -34.12 -1.62
C PRO A 244 13.79 -35.62 -1.84
N PRO A 245 14.13 -36.52 -0.90
CA PRO A 245 13.80 -37.93 -0.99
C PRO A 245 12.29 -38.19 -0.88
#